data_AF-A0A2Z6B052-F1
#
_entry.id   AF-A0A2Z6B052-F1
#
_cell.length_a   1.000
_cell.length_b   1.000
_cell.length_c   1.000
_cell.angle_alpha   90.00
_cell.angle_beta   90.00
_cell.angle_gamma   90.00
#
_symmetry.space_group_name_H-M   'P 1'
#
loop_
_entity.id
_entity.type
_entity.pdbx_description
1 polymer ?
#
loop_
_entity_poly.entity_id
_entity_poly.type
_entity_poly.pdbx_seq_one_letter_code
_entity_poly.pdbx_strand_id
1 'polypeptide(L)'
;MTTQIKETSKVLESNVPSRQAKLRAWLVLNGYTMGGLARLLGVHPSMITRIVKGETAPAKRIQQLAEIGVPEDLLPIPSRPPGRPRGTKNK
;
A
#
# COMPACT_ATOMS: atom_id res chain seq x y z
N MET A 1 -4.06 -9.76 -42.10
CA MET A 1 -4.93 -9.74 -40.90
C MET A 1 -4.08 -9.67 -39.62
N THR A 2 -3.14 -8.72 -39.53
CA THR A 2 -2.14 -8.70 -38.44
C THR A 2 -2.17 -7.40 -37.63
N THR A 3 -2.92 -6.40 -38.11
CA THR A 3 -2.97 -5.05 -37.52
C THR A 3 -3.95 -4.95 -36.35
N GLN A 4 -5.06 -5.70 -36.35
CA GLN A 4 -6.07 -5.64 -35.27
C GLN A 4 -5.61 -6.23 -33.94
N ILE A 5 -4.71 -7.22 -33.95
CA ILE A 5 -4.22 -7.85 -32.70
C ILE A 5 -3.30 -6.88 -31.92
N LYS A 6 -2.58 -5.99 -32.60
CA LYS A 6 -1.70 -5.01 -31.93
C LYS A 6 -2.49 -3.93 -31.19
N GLU A 7 -3.64 -3.52 -31.72
CA GLU A 7 -4.48 -2.46 -31.13
C GLU A 7 -5.13 -2.95 -29.82
N THR A 8 -5.67 -4.17 -29.81
CA THR A 8 -6.32 -4.76 -28.63
C THR A 8 -5.34 -5.04 -27.49
N SER A 9 -4.09 -5.42 -27.82
CA SER A 9 -3.03 -5.63 -26.84
C SER A 9 -2.71 -4.34 -26.05
N LYS A 10 -2.66 -3.19 -26.73
CA LYS A 10 -2.33 -1.89 -26.13
C LYS A 10 -3.40 -1.37 -25.17
N VAL A 11 -4.68 -1.67 -25.43
CA VAL A 11 -5.80 -1.28 -24.57
C VAL A 11 -5.83 -2.11 -23.27
N LEU A 12 -5.45 -3.39 -23.34
CA LEU A 12 -5.37 -4.25 -22.16
C LEU A 12 -4.23 -3.84 -21.22
N GLU A 13 -3.08 -3.43 -21.77
CA GLU A 13 -1.94 -2.93 -20.98
C GLU A 13 -2.26 -1.63 -20.23
N SER A 14 -3.11 -0.78 -20.80
CA SER A 14 -3.53 0.49 -20.18
C SER A 14 -4.66 0.33 -19.15
N ASN A 15 -5.29 -0.84 -19.07
CA ASN A 15 -6.35 -1.14 -18.11
C ASN A 15 -5.87 -1.98 -16.90
N VAL A 16 -4.54 -2.08 -16.69
CA VAL A 16 -4.01 -2.75 -15.50
C VAL A 16 -4.25 -1.86 -14.28
N PRO A 17 -5.05 -2.29 -13.28
CA PRO A 17 -5.32 -1.46 -12.13
C PRO A 17 -4.05 -1.27 -11.30
N SER A 18 -3.84 -0.03 -10.83
CA SER A 18 -2.71 0.29 -9.96
C SER A 18 -2.74 -0.52 -8.67
N ARG A 19 -1.58 -0.73 -8.02
CA ARG A 19 -1.50 -1.36 -6.70
C ARG A 19 -2.49 -0.74 -5.70
N GLN A 20 -2.62 0.58 -5.72
CA GLN A 20 -3.53 1.32 -4.84
C GLN A 20 -5.00 0.98 -5.13
N ALA A 21 -5.38 0.87 -6.40
CA ALA A 21 -6.72 0.48 -6.80
C ALA A 21 -7.03 -0.96 -6.38
N LYS A 22 -6.09 -1.89 -6.59
CA LYS A 22 -6.19 -3.29 -6.14
C LYS A 22 -6.34 -3.38 -4.62
N LEU A 23 -5.53 -2.64 -3.86
CA LEU A 23 -5.62 -2.59 -2.40
C LEU A 23 -6.99 -2.06 -1.92
N ARG A 24 -7.48 -0.98 -2.53
CA ARG A 24 -8.81 -0.45 -2.19
C ARG A 24 -9.92 -1.44 -2.51
N ALA A 25 -9.85 -2.11 -3.66
CA ALA A 25 -10.82 -3.15 -4.04
C ALA A 25 -10.81 -4.31 -3.03
N TRP A 26 -9.61 -4.78 -2.64
CA TRP A 26 -9.48 -5.84 -1.62
C TRP A 26 -10.12 -5.42 -0.29
N LEU A 27 -9.87 -4.20 0.17
CA LEU A 27 -10.45 -3.70 1.42
C LEU A 27 -11.97 -3.66 1.38
N VAL A 28 -12.56 -3.19 0.28
CA VAL A 28 -14.02 -3.15 0.10
C VAL A 28 -14.60 -4.57 0.06
N LEU A 29 -13.98 -5.49 -0.68
CA LEU A 29 -14.43 -6.89 -0.76
C LEU A 29 -14.41 -7.60 0.59
N ASN A 30 -13.46 -7.25 1.46
CA ASN A 30 -13.34 -7.81 2.81
C ASN A 30 -14.10 -7.01 3.88
N GLY A 31 -14.92 -6.02 3.49
CA GLY A 31 -15.73 -5.22 4.41
C GLY A 31 -14.95 -4.21 5.27
N TYR A 32 -13.68 -3.94 4.93
CA TYR A 32 -12.86 -2.98 5.64
C TYR A 32 -13.05 -1.56 5.11
N THR A 33 -13.31 -0.62 6.02
CA THR A 33 -13.25 0.81 5.73
C THR A 33 -11.91 1.40 6.18
N MET A 34 -11.48 2.50 5.55
CA MET A 34 -10.24 3.19 5.96
C MET A 34 -10.27 3.62 7.43
N GLY A 35 -11.42 4.14 7.89
CA GLY A 35 -11.63 4.51 9.29
C GLY A 35 -11.66 3.31 10.23
N GLY A 36 -12.25 2.20 9.79
CA GLY A 36 -12.26 0.94 10.53
C GLY A 36 -10.85 0.38 10.75
N LEU A 37 -10.03 0.34 9.68
CA LEU A 37 -8.62 -0.06 9.78
C LEU A 37 -7.83 0.84 10.71
N ALA A 38 -8.04 2.16 10.61
CA ALA A 38 -7.36 3.12 11.47
C ALA A 38 -7.67 2.85 12.95
N ARG A 39 -8.95 2.59 13.26
CA ARG A 39 -9.42 2.27 14.60
C ARG A 39 -8.87 0.93 15.09
N LEU A 40 -8.88 -0.09 14.23
CA LEU A 40 -8.33 -1.43 14.52
C LEU A 40 -6.82 -1.38 14.82
N LEU A 41 -6.07 -0.58 14.06
CA LEU A 41 -4.62 -0.44 14.20
C LEU A 41 -4.19 0.59 15.26
N GLY A 42 -5.15 1.31 15.87
CA GLY A 42 -4.90 2.37 16.84
C GLY A 42 -4.09 3.53 16.24
N VAL A 43 -4.40 3.94 15.00
CA VAL A 43 -3.73 5.04 14.29
C VAL A 43 -4.74 6.07 13.78
N HIS A 44 -4.25 7.26 13.47
CA HIS A 44 -5.07 8.27 12.81
C HIS A 44 -5.40 7.85 11.35
N PRO A 45 -6.61 8.12 10.82
CA PRO A 45 -7.00 7.74 9.46
C PRO A 45 -6.04 8.23 8.36
N SER A 46 -5.41 9.39 8.56
CA SER A 46 -4.40 9.91 7.63
C SER A 46 -3.21 8.96 7.47
N MET A 47 -2.82 8.21 8.50
CA MET A 47 -1.74 7.21 8.41
C MET A 47 -2.11 6.12 7.39
N ILE A 48 -3.32 5.60 7.46
CA ILE A 48 -3.82 4.58 6.52
C ILE A 48 -3.85 5.14 5.10
N THR A 49 -4.33 6.36 4.92
CA THR A 49 -4.32 7.03 3.60
C THR A 49 -2.91 7.15 3.04
N ARG A 50 -1.92 7.56 3.85
CA ARG A 50 -0.52 7.68 3.43
C ARG A 50 0.10 6.33 3.09
N ILE A 51 -0.23 5.26 3.82
CA ILE A 51 0.19 3.88 3.50
C ILE A 51 -0.39 3.42 2.17
N VAL A 52 -1.70 3.60 1.95
CA VAL A 52 -2.36 3.24 0.69
C VAL A 52 -1.71 3.97 -0.48
N LYS A 53 -1.45 5.27 -0.34
CA LYS A 53 -0.76 6.09 -1.35
C LYS A 53 0.72 5.70 -1.54
N GLY A 54 1.33 5.00 -0.59
CA GLY A 54 2.75 4.66 -0.59
C GLY A 54 3.68 5.80 -0.15
N GLU A 55 3.13 6.86 0.45
CA GLU A 55 3.91 8.00 0.98
C GLU A 55 4.66 7.63 2.27
N THR A 56 4.15 6.64 3.00
CA THR A 56 4.78 6.10 4.22
C THR A 56 4.51 4.62 4.31
N ALA A 57 5.43 3.87 4.90
CA ALA A 57 5.27 2.42 5.10
C ALA A 57 5.97 1.96 6.38
N PRO A 58 5.57 2.39 7.58
CA PRO A 58 6.25 1.96 8.80
C PRO A 58 6.18 0.43 8.92
N ALA A 59 7.31 -0.25 9.10
CA ALA A 59 7.39 -1.72 9.11
C ALA A 59 6.34 -2.37 10.03
N LYS A 60 6.18 -1.84 11.24
CA LYS A 60 5.15 -2.30 12.19
C LYS A 60 3.73 -2.26 11.60
N ARG A 61 3.38 -1.22 10.84
CA ARG A 61 2.02 -1.07 10.28
C ARG A 61 1.81 -1.96 9.06
N ILE A 62 2.84 -2.15 8.25
CA ILE A 62 2.80 -3.09 7.14
C ILE A 62 2.60 -4.52 7.65
N GLN A 63 3.35 -4.90 8.69
CA GLN A 63 3.19 -6.20 9.33
C GLN A 63 1.78 -6.39 9.90
N GLN A 64 1.25 -5.41 10.64
CA GLN A 64 -0.13 -5.50 11.15
C GLN A 64 -1.19 -5.59 10.02
N LEU A 65 -0.96 -4.93 8.88
CA LEU A 65 -1.85 -5.06 7.73
C LEU A 65 -1.76 -6.45 7.08
N ALA A 66 -0.57 -7.05 7.04
CA ALA A 66 -0.40 -8.43 6.59
C ALA A 66 -1.09 -9.43 7.55
N GLU A 67 -0.99 -9.20 8.86
CA GLU A 67 -1.62 -10.03 9.89
C GLU A 67 -3.15 -10.05 9.82
N ILE A 68 -3.80 -8.95 9.41
CA ILE A 68 -5.26 -8.93 9.18
C ILE A 68 -5.66 -9.56 7.84
N GLY A 69 -4.69 -10.06 7.07
CA GLY A 69 -4.88 -10.78 5.81
C GLY A 69 -4.72 -9.95 4.54
N VAL A 70 -4.23 -8.70 4.61
CA VAL A 70 -3.96 -7.92 3.38
C VAL A 70 -2.82 -8.59 2.60
N PRO A 71 -2.99 -8.88 1.30
CA PRO A 71 -1.95 -9.48 0.48
C PRO A 71 -0.67 -8.62 0.45
N GLU A 72 0.49 -9.26 0.63
CA GLU A 72 1.79 -8.57 0.70
C GLU A 72 2.15 -7.83 -0.60
N ASP A 73 1.73 -8.35 -1.75
CA ASP A 73 1.92 -7.74 -3.08
C ASP A 73 1.15 -6.41 -3.23
N LEU A 74 0.09 -6.23 -2.44
CA LEU A 74 -0.69 -5.00 -2.39
C LEU A 74 -0.16 -4.00 -1.38
N LEU A 75 0.70 -4.40 -0.46
CA LEU A 75 1.28 -3.52 0.56
C LEU A 75 2.52 -2.79 0.01
N PRO A 76 2.78 -1.54 0.44
CA PRO A 76 4.02 -0.87 0.10
C PRO A 76 5.20 -1.51 0.85
N ILE A 77 6.39 -1.44 0.25
CA ILE A 77 7.63 -1.94 0.85
C ILE A 77 7.87 -1.21 2.17
N PRO A 78 8.10 -1.93 3.28
CA PRO A 78 8.30 -1.32 4.58
C PRO A 78 9.52 -0.40 4.58
N SER A 79 9.30 0.84 4.98
CA SER A 79 10.33 1.83 5.25
C SER A 79 11.15 1.38 6.46
N ARG A 80 12.47 1.49 6.33
CA ARG A 80 13.38 1.32 7.48
C ARG A 80 12.99 2.35 8.54
N PRO A 81 12.98 1.97 9.84
CA PRO A 81 12.76 2.96 10.89
C PRO A 81 13.76 4.11 10.72
N PRO A 82 13.35 5.37 10.89
CA PRO A 82 14.29 6.49 10.87
C PRO A 82 15.39 6.18 11.89
N GLY A 83 16.60 5.97 11.39
CA GLY A 83 17.74 5.66 12.23
C GLY A 83 17.90 6.77 13.27
N ARG A 84 18.13 6.39 14.53
CA ARG A 84 18.53 7.34 15.57
C ARG A 84 19.65 8.22 15.00
N PRO A 85 19.54 9.57 15.03
CA PRO A 85 20.64 10.42 14.58
C PRO A 85 21.91 9.99 15.32
N ARG A 86 22.99 9.79 14.57
CA ARG A 86 24.29 9.41 15.14
C ARG A 86 24.67 10.50 16.14
N GLY A 87 24.67 10.18 17.43
CA GLY A 87 25.05 11.12 18.47
C GLY A 87 26.42 11.69 18.13
N THR A 88 26.51 13.00 17.94
CA THR A 88 27.76 13.71 17.71
C THR A 88 28.66 13.43 18.91
N LYS A 89 29.77 12.71 18.71
CA LYS A 89 30.80 12.59 19.74
C LYS A 89 31.45 13.97 19.85
N ASN A 90 31.13 14.71 20.90
CA ASN A 90 31.89 15.91 21.25
C ASN A 90 33.34 15.48 21.54
N LYS A 91 34.27 16.16 20.90
CA LYS A 91 35.72 16.00 21.04
C LYS A 91 36.23 16.94 22.13
#